data_AF-A0A2K8P748-F1
#
_entry.id   AF-A0A2K8P748-F1
#
_cell.length_a   1.000
_cell.length_b   1.000
_cell.length_c   1.000
_cell.angle_alpha   90.00
_cell.angle_beta   90.00
_cell.angle_gamma   90.00
#
_symmetry.space_group_name_H-M   'P 1'
#
loop_
_entity.id
_entity.type
_entity.pdbx_description
1 polymer ?
#
loop_
_entity_poly.entity_id
_entity_poly.type
_entity_poly.pdbx_seq_one_letter_code
_entity_poly.pdbx_strand_id
1 'polypeptide(L)'
;MGRLWDRYMGTMRPDGDVPAAPATELRAALLALTGTDVPFGVREASGEGAHLVAEWRVVEPATGSGVTRRQVERTFKVWMRLLPEEREVRAMDEQWAVTRAGNPPGRTVQREHGRGPIRHVQREWTFEKGADGRRQKVESFRLDTRDMKHPLRDTVLAAGWTWRGTRRL
;
A
#
# COMPACT_ATOMS: atom_id res chain seq x y z
N MET A 1 -21.06 1.65 17.09
CA MET A 1 -20.14 2.65 16.49
C MET A 1 -20.64 2.97 15.09
N GLY A 2 -20.77 4.25 14.73
CA GLY A 2 -21.54 4.69 13.57
C GLY A 2 -20.86 4.52 12.21
N ARG A 3 -21.68 4.39 11.14
CA ARG A 3 -21.28 4.20 9.72
C ARG A 3 -20.24 5.22 9.20
N LEU A 4 -20.15 6.39 9.82
CA LEU A 4 -19.17 7.44 9.48
C LEU A 4 -17.74 7.06 9.87
N TRP A 5 -17.55 6.42 11.03
CA TRP A 5 -16.24 5.92 11.48
C TRP A 5 -15.77 4.74 10.62
N ASP A 6 -16.69 3.84 10.25
CA ASP A 6 -16.43 2.75 9.32
C ASP A 6 -15.93 3.27 7.97
N ARG A 7 -16.59 4.30 7.41
CA ARG A 7 -16.16 4.94 6.16
C ARG A 7 -14.78 5.59 6.29
N TYR A 8 -14.51 6.27 7.40
CA TYR A 8 -13.22 6.95 7.64
C TYR A 8 -12.07 5.95 7.80
N MET A 9 -12.30 4.82 8.46
CA MET A 9 -11.29 3.76 8.62
C MET A 9 -11.20 2.85 7.38
N GLY A 10 -12.08 3.02 6.39
CA GLY A 10 -12.08 2.23 5.17
C GLY A 10 -12.59 0.81 5.37
N THR A 11 -13.50 0.59 6.32
CA THR A 11 -14.21 -0.68 6.51
C THR A 11 -15.10 -0.97 5.29
N MET A 12 -15.00 -2.18 4.74
CA MET A 12 -15.78 -2.65 3.60
C MET A 12 -16.35 -4.03 3.91
N ARG A 13 -17.59 -4.29 3.51
CA ARG A 13 -18.28 -5.57 3.73
C ARG A 13 -18.49 -6.24 2.37
N PRO A 14 -18.40 -7.57 2.30
CA PRO A 14 -18.64 -8.31 1.06
C PRO A 14 -20.10 -8.14 0.64
N ASP A 15 -20.38 -8.41 -0.63
CA ASP A 15 -21.76 -8.52 -1.10
C ASP A 15 -22.45 -9.69 -0.39
N GLY A 16 -23.74 -9.52 -0.05
CA GLY A 16 -24.46 -10.41 0.87
C GLY A 16 -24.73 -11.82 0.33
N ASP A 17 -24.44 -12.05 -0.94
CA ASP A 17 -24.57 -13.31 -1.67
C ASP A 17 -23.25 -14.11 -1.76
N VAL A 18 -22.12 -13.53 -1.35
CA VAL A 18 -20.82 -14.22 -1.38
C VAL A 18 -20.64 -15.07 -0.12
N PRO A 19 -20.62 -16.41 -0.22
CA PRO A 19 -20.35 -17.26 0.93
C PRO A 19 -18.89 -17.09 1.36
N ALA A 20 -18.69 -16.95 2.66
CA ALA A 20 -17.36 -16.69 3.19
C ALA A 20 -16.49 -17.96 3.17
N ALA A 21 -15.38 -17.86 2.42
CA ALA A 21 -14.40 -18.92 2.25
C ALA A 21 -13.68 -19.28 3.56
N PRO A 22 -13.10 -20.50 3.68
CA PRO A 22 -12.21 -20.86 4.77
C PRO A 22 -11.04 -19.88 4.92
N ALA A 23 -10.59 -19.66 6.17
CA ALA A 23 -9.50 -18.74 6.46
C ALA A 23 -8.18 -19.13 5.77
N THR A 24 -7.96 -20.42 5.57
CA THR A 24 -6.80 -20.97 4.85
C THR A 24 -6.82 -20.60 3.36
N GLU A 25 -7.98 -20.61 2.73
CA GLU A 25 -8.16 -20.21 1.33
C GLU A 25 -7.96 -18.71 1.16
N LEU A 26 -8.55 -17.89 2.04
CA LEU A 26 -8.32 -16.44 2.04
C LEU A 26 -6.82 -16.12 2.23
N ARG A 27 -6.15 -16.79 3.17
CA ARG A 27 -4.71 -16.61 3.39
C ARG A 27 -3.91 -16.95 2.13
N ALA A 28 -4.21 -18.07 1.48
CA ALA A 28 -3.54 -18.48 0.25
C ALA A 28 -3.79 -17.46 -0.88
N ALA A 29 -5.02 -16.97 -1.04
CA ALA A 29 -5.37 -15.96 -2.04
C ALA A 29 -4.60 -14.65 -1.83
N LEU A 30 -4.50 -14.17 -0.58
CA LEU A 30 -3.73 -12.97 -0.26
C LEU A 30 -2.23 -13.13 -0.53
N LEU A 31 -1.64 -14.28 -0.20
CA LEU A 31 -0.23 -14.57 -0.50
C LEU A 31 0.03 -14.63 -2.01
N ALA A 32 -0.90 -15.19 -2.77
CA ALA A 32 -0.83 -15.34 -4.22
C ALA A 32 -0.87 -14.00 -4.99
N LEU A 33 -1.21 -12.89 -4.34
CA LEU A 33 -1.03 -11.55 -4.93
C LEU A 33 0.44 -11.25 -5.23
N THR A 34 1.36 -11.84 -4.46
CA THR A 34 2.80 -11.72 -4.71
C THR A 34 3.15 -12.37 -6.05
N GLY A 35 3.73 -11.59 -6.97
CA GLY A 35 4.11 -12.07 -8.31
C GLY A 35 3.02 -11.91 -9.36
N THR A 36 1.89 -11.27 -9.01
CA THR A 36 0.97 -10.69 -10.01
C THR A 36 1.49 -9.33 -10.50
N ASP A 37 0.74 -8.64 -11.36
CA ASP A 37 1.06 -7.29 -11.86
C ASP A 37 0.83 -6.18 -10.81
N VAL A 38 1.08 -6.48 -9.53
CA VAL A 38 0.94 -5.54 -8.41
C VAL A 38 2.32 -5.08 -7.92
N PRO A 39 2.45 -3.84 -7.43
CA PRO A 39 3.77 -3.27 -7.11
C PRO A 39 4.31 -3.70 -5.72
N PHE A 40 3.66 -4.65 -5.05
CA PHE A 40 3.94 -5.02 -3.66
C PHE A 40 4.04 -6.53 -3.48
N GLY A 41 4.64 -6.97 -2.37
CA GLY A 41 4.66 -8.38 -1.97
C GLY A 41 3.82 -8.61 -0.71
N VAL A 42 3.24 -9.80 -0.58
CA VAL A 42 2.54 -10.28 0.61
C VAL A 42 3.30 -11.46 1.20
N ARG A 43 3.52 -11.43 2.51
CA ARG A 43 4.23 -12.49 3.23
C ARG A 43 3.62 -12.72 4.60
N GLU A 44 4.01 -13.84 5.21
CA GLU A 44 3.74 -14.08 6.62
C GLU A 44 4.31 -12.95 7.50
N ALA A 45 3.52 -12.55 8.48
CA ALA A 45 3.93 -11.62 9.52
C ALA A 45 4.47 -12.38 10.72
N SER A 46 5.51 -11.83 11.35
CA SER A 46 6.09 -12.32 12.60
C SER A 46 5.93 -11.32 13.76
N GLY A 47 5.07 -10.31 13.61
CA GLY A 47 4.92 -9.22 14.58
C GLY A 47 3.56 -8.51 14.49
N GLU A 48 3.31 -7.62 15.46
CA GLU A 48 2.09 -6.80 15.56
C GLU A 48 0.78 -7.60 15.65
N GLY A 49 0.82 -8.87 16.09
CA GLY A 49 -0.38 -9.73 16.15
C GLY A 49 -1.03 -10.00 14.79
N ALA A 50 -0.32 -9.71 13.70
CA ALA A 50 -0.76 -9.95 12.33
C ALA A 50 -0.42 -11.37 11.89
N HIS A 51 -1.24 -11.90 10.98
CA HIS A 51 -0.95 -13.15 10.29
C HIS A 51 -0.18 -12.87 8.99
N LEU A 52 -0.51 -11.77 8.30
CA LEU A 52 0.07 -11.39 7.02
C LEU A 52 0.51 -9.93 7.03
N VAL A 53 1.50 -9.60 6.21
CA VAL A 53 1.89 -8.23 5.91
C VAL A 53 2.10 -8.07 4.41
N ALA A 54 1.40 -7.09 3.84
CA ALA A 54 1.71 -6.60 2.49
C ALA A 54 2.71 -5.46 2.61
N GLU A 55 3.74 -5.43 1.77
CA GLU A 55 4.82 -4.45 1.81
C GLU A 55 5.15 -3.92 0.41
N TRP A 56 5.21 -2.59 0.28
CA TRP A 56 5.59 -1.89 -0.94
C TRP A 56 6.72 -0.91 -0.65
N ARG A 57 7.86 -1.08 -1.33
CA ARG A 57 9.00 -0.15 -1.26
C ARG A 57 9.07 0.68 -2.54
N VAL A 58 9.19 1.98 -2.40
CA VAL A 58 9.24 2.93 -3.51
C VAL A 58 10.40 3.88 -3.30
N VAL A 59 11.17 4.11 -4.36
CA VAL A 59 12.15 5.19 -4.40
C VAL A 59 11.52 6.30 -5.24
N GLU A 60 11.19 7.42 -4.60
CA GLU A 60 10.64 8.57 -5.30
C GLU A 60 11.73 9.24 -6.17
N PRO A 61 11.34 9.93 -7.26
CA PRO A 61 12.28 10.68 -8.08
C PRO A 61 13.09 11.68 -7.24
N ALA A 62 14.37 11.81 -7.57
CA ALA A 62 15.24 12.72 -6.84
C ALA A 62 14.86 14.17 -7.14
N THR A 63 14.85 15.01 -6.12
CA THR A 63 14.64 16.46 -6.22
C THR A 63 15.96 17.21 -6.01
N GLY A 64 16.11 18.37 -6.63
CA GLY A 64 17.35 19.15 -6.58
C GLY A 64 18.50 18.57 -7.41
N SER A 65 19.68 19.16 -7.30
CA SER A 65 20.87 18.78 -8.09
C SER A 65 22.16 18.94 -7.27
N GLY A 66 23.22 18.21 -7.65
CA GLY A 66 24.50 18.26 -6.96
C GLY A 66 24.39 18.02 -5.45
N VAL A 67 24.86 18.98 -4.64
CA VAL A 67 24.89 18.89 -3.17
C VAL A 67 23.52 19.04 -2.51
N THR A 68 22.52 19.61 -3.20
CA THR A 68 21.16 19.76 -2.69
C THR A 68 20.23 18.61 -3.11
N ARG A 69 20.75 17.66 -3.89
CA ARG A 69 20.02 16.47 -4.34
C ARG A 69 19.48 15.71 -3.13
N ARG A 70 18.18 15.43 -3.14
CA ARG A 70 17.46 14.62 -2.16
C ARG A 70 16.69 13.51 -2.86
N GLN A 71 16.58 12.37 -2.21
CA GLN A 71 15.80 11.23 -2.69
C GLN A 71 15.07 10.60 -1.51
N VAL A 72 13.79 10.28 -1.70
CA VAL A 72 12.96 9.70 -0.65
C VAL A 72 12.78 8.21 -0.94
N GLU A 73 13.15 7.38 0.03
CA GLU A 73 12.82 5.96 0.06
C GLU A 73 11.61 5.77 0.98
N ARG A 74 10.49 5.33 0.43
CA ARG A 74 9.25 5.12 1.16
C ARG A 74 8.90 3.65 1.21
N THR A 75 8.46 3.19 2.38
CA THR A 75 7.92 1.84 2.57
C THR A 75 6.51 1.95 3.12
N PHE A 76 5.55 1.33 2.44
CA PHE A 76 4.19 1.15 2.91
C PHE A 76 4.00 -0.29 3.36
N LYS A 77 3.31 -0.47 4.48
CA LYS A 77 2.91 -1.78 4.98
C LYS A 77 1.42 -1.77 5.31
N VAL A 78 0.77 -2.90 5.04
CA VAL A 78 -0.57 -3.19 5.54
C VAL A 78 -0.49 -4.49 6.31
N TRP A 79 -0.59 -4.38 7.64
CA TRP A 79 -0.59 -5.51 8.56
C TRP A 79 -2.00 -6.06 8.65
N MET A 80 -2.16 -7.38 8.47
CA MET A 80 -3.46 -8.04 8.36
C MET A 80 -3.60 -9.16 9.38
N ARG A 81 -4.65 -9.09 10.19
CA ARG A 81 -5.06 -10.13 11.14
C ARG A 81 -6.40 -10.72 10.69
N LEU A 82 -6.35 -11.96 10.23
CA LEU A 82 -7.53 -12.77 9.93
C LEU A 82 -8.22 -13.21 11.23
N LEU A 83 -9.55 -13.02 11.30
CA LEU A 83 -10.42 -13.41 12.40
C LEU A 83 -11.52 -14.34 11.86
N PRO A 84 -11.31 -15.68 11.92
CA PRO A 84 -12.20 -16.65 11.28
C PRO A 84 -13.61 -16.72 11.86
N GLU A 85 -13.77 -16.50 13.17
CA GLU A 85 -15.07 -16.57 13.83
C GLU A 85 -15.99 -15.42 13.36
N GLU A 86 -15.42 -14.24 13.17
CA GLU A 86 -16.11 -13.02 12.73
C GLU A 86 -16.13 -12.86 11.21
N ARG A 87 -15.38 -13.70 10.47
CA ARG A 87 -15.16 -13.57 9.02
C ARG A 87 -14.69 -12.16 8.66
N GLU A 88 -13.75 -11.65 9.44
CA GLU A 88 -13.21 -10.29 9.36
C GLU A 88 -11.69 -10.32 9.18
N VAL A 89 -11.16 -9.41 8.35
CA VAL A 89 -9.74 -9.07 8.30
C VAL A 89 -9.56 -7.70 8.92
N ARG A 90 -8.84 -7.64 10.04
CA ARG A 90 -8.39 -6.37 10.62
C ARG A 90 -7.10 -5.94 9.94
N ALA A 91 -7.10 -4.73 9.41
CA ALA A 91 -5.99 -4.19 8.65
C ALA A 91 -5.49 -2.87 9.27
N MET A 92 -4.19 -2.77 9.51
CA MET A 92 -3.53 -1.56 10.00
C MET A 92 -2.47 -1.13 8.99
N ASP A 93 -2.56 0.10 8.49
CA ASP A 93 -1.50 0.64 7.65
C ASP A 93 -0.36 1.23 8.50
N GLU A 94 0.85 1.13 7.96
CA GLU A 94 2.07 1.71 8.50
C GLU A 94 2.91 2.26 7.34
N GLN A 95 3.53 3.43 7.51
CA GLN A 95 4.51 3.96 6.57
C GLN A 95 5.81 4.34 7.26
N TRP A 96 6.88 4.24 6.48
CA TRP A 96 8.20 4.76 6.79
C TRP A 96 8.72 5.53 5.59
N ALA A 97 9.34 6.67 5.81
CA ALA A 97 10.09 7.36 4.77
C ALA A 97 11.47 7.77 5.27
N VAL A 98 12.47 7.59 4.42
CA VAL A 98 13.86 8.00 4.67
C VAL A 98 14.27 8.92 3.55
N THR A 99 14.54 10.19 3.88
CA THR A 99 15.11 11.13 2.92
C THR A 99 16.62 11.03 2.99
N ARG A 100 17.24 10.71 1.85
CA ARG A 100 18.70 10.71 1.65
C ARG A 100 19.13 11.94 0.88
N ALA A 101 20.31 12.45 1.19
CA ALA A 101 20.93 13.56 0.49
C ALA A 101 22.35 13.21 0.02
N GLY A 102 22.83 13.92 -1.00
CA GLY A 102 24.17 13.82 -1.56
C GLY A 102 24.21 13.26 -2.98
N ASN A 103 25.42 13.19 -3.54
CA ASN A 103 25.69 12.62 -4.86
C ASN A 103 26.92 11.68 -4.80
N PRO A 104 26.74 10.34 -4.75
CA PRO A 104 25.45 9.63 -4.71
C PRO A 104 24.71 9.80 -3.37
N PRO A 105 23.38 9.62 -3.35
CA PRO A 105 22.57 9.76 -2.13
C PRO A 105 22.92 8.66 -1.12
N GLY A 106 23.52 9.04 0.01
CA GLY A 106 23.89 8.10 1.07
C GLY A 106 23.59 8.60 2.48
N ARG A 107 23.63 9.92 2.70
CA ARG A 107 23.42 10.52 4.03
C ARG A 107 21.93 10.63 4.33
N THR A 108 21.46 9.96 5.39
CA THR A 108 20.10 10.17 5.90
C THR A 108 19.97 11.58 6.48
N VAL A 109 18.99 12.34 6.02
CA VAL A 109 18.71 13.70 6.51
C VAL A 109 17.36 13.83 7.20
N GLN A 110 16.43 12.90 6.94
CA GLN A 110 15.11 12.89 7.56
C GLN A 110 14.57 11.46 7.65
N ARG A 111 13.80 11.18 8.70
CA ARG A 111 13.03 9.95 8.85
C ARG A 111 11.62 10.31 9.28
N GLU A 112 10.63 9.69 8.64
CA GLU A 112 9.22 9.83 8.98
C GLU A 112 8.62 8.46 9.24
N HIS A 113 7.72 8.40 10.21
CA HIS A 113 6.97 7.20 10.55
C HIS A 113 5.49 7.58 10.79
N GLY A 114 4.57 6.76 10.28
CA GLY A 114 3.14 6.97 10.46
C GLY A 114 2.37 5.66 10.53
N ARG A 115 1.25 5.66 11.25
CA ARG A 115 0.31 4.53 11.38
C ARG A 115 -1.14 5.01 11.24
N GLY A 116 -2.03 4.11 10.82
CA GLY A 116 -3.46 4.38 10.60
C GLY A 116 -3.79 4.64 9.13
N PRO A 117 -4.98 5.16 8.78
CA PRO A 117 -5.40 5.30 7.39
C PRO A 117 -4.44 6.18 6.56
N ILE A 118 -3.56 5.55 5.78
CA ILE A 118 -2.56 6.25 4.97
C ILE A 118 -3.08 6.43 3.54
N ARG A 119 -3.12 7.65 3.03
CA ARG A 119 -3.38 7.94 1.62
C ARG A 119 -2.22 8.75 1.05
N HIS A 120 -1.50 8.17 0.11
CA HIS A 120 -0.42 8.85 -0.61
C HIS A 120 -0.68 8.76 -2.11
N VAL A 121 -0.62 9.90 -2.79
CA VAL A 121 -0.76 10.04 -4.24
C VAL A 121 0.31 11.02 -4.73
N GLN A 122 1.18 10.58 -5.62
CA GLN A 122 2.21 11.39 -6.27
C GLN A 122 2.25 11.03 -7.75
N ARG A 123 2.37 12.05 -8.59
CA ARG A 123 2.46 11.91 -10.05
C ARG A 123 3.45 12.94 -10.56
N GLU A 124 4.38 12.50 -11.39
CA GLU A 124 5.33 13.37 -12.07
C GLU A 124 5.22 13.19 -13.57
N TRP A 125 5.56 14.25 -14.29
CA TRP A 125 5.43 14.30 -15.74
C TRP A 125 6.71 14.86 -16.35
N THR A 126 7.15 14.25 -17.43
CA THR A 126 8.24 14.75 -18.28
C THR A 126 7.67 15.21 -19.62
N PHE A 127 8.42 16.09 -20.29
CA PHE A 127 8.13 16.45 -21.67
C PHE A 127 9.05 15.66 -22.58
N GLU A 128 8.46 14.85 -23.45
CA GLU A 128 9.17 14.07 -24.46
C GLU A 128 8.79 14.56 -25.85
N LYS A 129 9.64 14.29 -26.86
CA LYS A 129 9.34 14.61 -28.26
C LYS A 129 8.67 13.39 -28.88
N GLY A 130 7.42 13.54 -29.35
CA GLY A 130 6.67 12.50 -30.04
C GLY A 130 7.22 12.21 -31.43
N ALA A 131 6.73 11.13 -32.04
CA ALA A 131 7.11 10.72 -33.40
C ALA A 131 6.75 11.78 -34.47
N ASP A 132 5.76 12.63 -34.18
CA ASP A 132 5.36 13.79 -34.99
C ASP A 132 6.24 15.03 -34.76
N GLY A 133 7.26 14.91 -33.91
CA GLY A 133 8.17 15.99 -33.54
C GLY A 133 7.60 16.99 -32.53
N ARG A 134 6.36 16.82 -32.06
CA ARG A 134 5.72 17.72 -31.08
C ARG A 134 6.08 17.31 -29.66
N ARG A 135 6.11 18.27 -28.73
CA ARG A 135 6.32 17.96 -27.31
C ARG A 135 5.05 17.37 -26.72
N GLN A 136 5.15 16.17 -26.17
CA GLN A 136 4.10 15.48 -25.42
C GLN A 136 4.47 15.43 -23.94
N LYS A 137 3.45 15.51 -23.08
CA LYS A 137 3.60 15.36 -21.63
C LYS A 137 3.35 13.89 -21.28
N VAL A 138 4.38 13.20 -20.79
CA VAL A 138 4.34 11.77 -20.46
C VAL A 138 4.46 11.61 -18.95
N GLU A 139 3.68 10.72 -18.34
CA GLU A 139 3.78 10.43 -16.91
C GLU A 139 5.08 9.66 -16.66
N SER A 140 6.01 10.26 -15.92
CA SER A 140 7.33 9.68 -15.66
C SER A 140 7.38 8.91 -14.34
N PHE A 141 6.44 9.20 -13.43
CA PHE A 141 6.35 8.53 -12.14
C PHE A 141 4.92 8.58 -11.61
N ARG A 142 4.50 7.47 -11.00
CA ARG A 142 3.21 7.34 -10.34
C ARG A 142 3.37 6.54 -9.07
N LEU A 143 2.82 7.08 -7.98
CA LEU A 143 2.69 6.39 -6.71
C LEU A 143 1.30 6.66 -6.16
N ASP A 144 0.47 5.63 -6.11
CA ASP A 144 -0.85 5.70 -5.48
C ASP A 144 -1.04 4.51 -4.55
N THR A 145 -1.14 4.76 -3.25
CA THR A 145 -1.38 3.71 -2.23
C THR A 145 -2.62 2.85 -2.49
N ARG A 146 -3.55 3.30 -3.34
CA ARG A 146 -4.68 2.49 -3.80
C ARG A 146 -4.26 1.29 -4.64
N ASP A 147 -3.17 1.39 -5.37
CA ASP A 147 -2.61 0.29 -6.19
C ASP A 147 -2.15 -0.88 -5.31
N MET A 148 -1.95 -0.65 -4.01
CA MET A 148 -1.73 -1.68 -3.00
C MET A 148 -3.00 -2.06 -2.24
N LYS A 149 -3.79 -1.07 -1.83
CA LYS A 149 -4.95 -1.30 -0.94
C LYS A 149 -6.14 -1.93 -1.65
N HIS A 150 -6.38 -1.60 -2.91
CA HIS A 150 -7.51 -2.14 -3.66
C HIS A 150 -7.37 -3.64 -3.87
N PRO A 151 -6.26 -4.18 -4.42
CA PRO A 151 -6.12 -5.63 -4.58
C PRO A 151 -6.31 -6.41 -3.27
N LEU A 152 -5.75 -5.92 -2.16
CA LEU A 152 -5.94 -6.55 -0.84
C LEU A 152 -7.41 -6.57 -0.40
N ARG A 153 -8.11 -5.45 -0.53
CA ARG A 153 -9.53 -5.34 -0.16
C ARG A 153 -10.40 -6.20 -1.07
N ASP A 154 -10.18 -6.12 -2.37
CA ASP A 154 -10.95 -6.84 -3.37
C ASP A 154 -10.80 -8.35 -3.18
N THR A 155 -9.59 -8.85 -2.88
CA THR A 155 -9.38 -10.26 -2.52
C THR A 155 -10.14 -10.67 -1.25
N VAL A 156 -10.14 -9.84 -0.20
CA VAL A 156 -10.86 -10.12 1.04
C VAL A 156 -12.38 -10.15 0.81
N LEU A 157 -12.90 -9.16 0.08
CA LEU A 157 -14.34 -9.05 -0.21
C LEU A 157 -14.81 -10.17 -1.14
N ALA A 158 -14.04 -10.51 -2.17
CA ALA A 158 -14.34 -11.62 -3.09
C ALA A 158 -14.34 -12.99 -2.38
N ALA A 159 -13.59 -13.13 -1.29
CA ALA A 159 -13.65 -14.32 -0.44
C ALA A 159 -14.85 -14.32 0.54
N GLY A 160 -15.70 -13.30 0.53
CA GLY A 160 -16.83 -13.15 1.44
C GLY A 160 -16.46 -12.66 2.84
N TRP A 161 -15.30 -12.02 3.02
CA TRP A 161 -14.83 -11.52 4.31
C TRP A 161 -14.98 -10.01 4.43
N THR A 162 -15.23 -9.52 5.63
CA THR A 162 -15.25 -8.08 5.91
C THR A 162 -13.83 -7.54 6.04
N TRP A 163 -13.50 -6.49 5.30
CA TRP A 163 -12.29 -5.70 5.53
C TRP A 163 -12.56 -4.64 6.60
N ARG A 164 -11.74 -4.58 7.65
CA ARG A 164 -11.86 -3.56 8.70
C ARG A 164 -10.55 -2.85 8.94
N GLY A 165 -10.51 -1.55 8.63
CA GLY A 165 -9.37 -0.72 8.97
C GLY A 165 -9.30 -0.41 10.46
N THR A 166 -8.09 -0.47 11.01
CA THR A 166 -7.82 -0.20 12.43
C THR A 166 -6.59 0.70 12.57
N ARG A 167 -6.35 1.21 13.79
CA ARG A 167 -5.08 1.87 14.16
C ARG A 167 -4.13 0.95 14.92
N ARG A 168 -4.58 -0.25 15.28
CA ARG A 168 -3.86 -1.28 16.05
C ARG A 168 -4.49 -2.66 15.84
N LEU A 169 -3.70 -3.72 15.84
CA LEU A 169 -4.15 -5.10 15.67
C LEU A 169 -4.33 -5.85 17.01
#